data_AF-A0A5B7G6K1-F1
#
_entry.id   AF-A0A5B7G6K1-F1
#
_cell.length_a   1.000
_cell.length_b   1.000
_cell.length_c   1.000
_cell.angle_alpha   90.00
_cell.angle_beta   90.00
_cell.angle_gamma   90.00
#
_symmetry.space_group_name_H-M   'P 1'
#
loop_
_entity.id
_entity.type
_entity.pdbx_description
1 polymer ?
#
loop_
_entity_poly.entity_id
_entity_poly.type
_entity_poly.pdbx_seq_one_letter_code
_entity_poly.pdbx_strand_id
1 'polypeptide(L)'
;MAGWDRAGSVFAYCFILTLCLLGGYEGLERDQNGYVMYCPCMGRFGNQADHFLGALGFAKGLNRTLVLPPWVEYKPGNPRSIQVPFNTYFKVEPLTKFHRVVLMHQFMEELGSTVWPQEERIAFCYVPRHNSEGCNAKEGNPFGPFWDTFGVDFVGSEFYRGLTYDVHYQNMADKWSDLYPPSKWPVLAFTGAPASFPVQENNRGLHKYLEWSDAVLNKAKKFINSLPYGHYIGIHLRNGVDWVSTKHCCNAALY
;
A
#
# COMPACT_ATOMS: atom_id res chain seq x y z
N MET A 1 -18.70 -21.67 65.32
CA MET A 1 -17.52 -21.60 64.44
C MET A 1 -17.98 -21.69 63.01
N ALA A 2 -17.32 -20.96 62.12
CA ALA A 2 -17.55 -20.85 60.67
C ALA A 2 -18.84 -20.13 60.26
N GLY A 3 -18.69 -18.89 59.79
CA GLY A 3 -19.81 -18.14 59.25
C GLY A 3 -19.45 -16.90 58.45
N TRP A 4 -18.21 -16.44 58.41
CA TRP A 4 -17.77 -15.32 57.55
C TRP A 4 -16.71 -15.85 56.57
N ASP A 5 -16.64 -15.24 55.37
CA ASP A 5 -15.67 -15.48 54.26
C ASP A 5 -16.26 -16.01 52.94
N ARG A 6 -17.39 -15.47 52.47
CA ARG A 6 -17.77 -15.60 51.04
C ARG A 6 -18.07 -14.28 50.33
N ALA A 7 -18.17 -13.15 51.03
CA ALA A 7 -18.46 -11.86 50.41
C ALA A 7 -17.21 -11.17 49.82
N GLY A 8 -16.04 -11.32 50.46
CA GLY A 8 -14.80 -10.64 50.03
C GLY A 8 -14.21 -11.18 48.72
N SER A 9 -14.40 -12.46 48.42
CA SER A 9 -13.84 -13.08 47.21
C SER A 9 -14.59 -12.68 45.94
N VAL A 10 -15.91 -12.50 46.00
CA VAL A 10 -16.72 -12.15 44.82
C VAL A 10 -16.45 -10.71 44.36
N PHE A 11 -16.23 -9.78 45.29
CA PHE A 11 -15.89 -8.40 44.97
C PHE A 11 -14.50 -8.27 44.33
N ALA A 12 -13.52 -9.07 44.75
CA ALA A 12 -12.18 -9.07 44.16
C ALA A 12 -12.17 -9.62 42.72
N TYR A 13 -12.93 -10.68 42.43
CA TYR A 13 -13.07 -11.19 41.07
C TYR A 13 -13.80 -10.23 40.13
N CYS A 14 -14.79 -9.49 40.64
CA CYS A 14 -15.50 -8.50 39.85
C CYS A 14 -14.59 -7.31 39.50
N PHE A 15 -13.71 -6.87 40.40
CA PHE A 15 -12.79 -5.74 40.15
C PHE A 15 -11.69 -6.08 39.14
N ILE A 16 -11.19 -7.34 39.14
CA ILE A 16 -10.19 -7.82 38.16
C ILE A 16 -10.82 -7.99 36.77
N LEU A 17 -12.08 -8.45 36.69
CA LEU A 17 -12.81 -8.56 35.41
C LEU A 17 -13.11 -7.19 34.77
N THR A 18 -13.37 -6.15 35.57
CA THR A 18 -13.60 -4.79 35.03
C THR A 18 -12.30 -4.13 34.55
N LEU A 19 -11.15 -4.43 35.16
CA LEU A 19 -9.83 -3.95 34.72
C LEU A 19 -9.34 -4.63 33.43
N CYS A 20 -9.73 -5.88 33.16
CA CYS A 20 -9.43 -6.55 31.89
C CYS A 20 -10.27 -6.03 30.70
N LEU A 21 -11.40 -5.36 30.95
CA LEU A 21 -12.22 -4.75 29.90
C LEU A 21 -11.79 -3.32 29.53
N LEU A 22 -10.81 -2.75 30.27
CA LEU A 22 -10.14 -1.49 29.96
C LEU A 22 -8.80 -1.73 29.26
N GLY A 23 -8.70 -2.78 28.43
CA GLY A 23 -7.68 -2.81 27.39
C GLY A 23 -7.95 -1.63 26.46
N GLY A 24 -7.29 -0.51 26.72
CA GLY A 24 -7.40 0.69 25.91
C GLY A 24 -7.18 0.31 24.45
N TYR A 25 -8.09 0.71 23.58
CA TYR A 25 -7.80 0.75 22.16
C TYR A 25 -6.68 1.77 21.99
N GLU A 26 -5.43 1.32 21.95
CA GLU A 26 -4.32 2.16 21.48
C GLU A 26 -4.55 2.35 19.99
N GLY A 27 -5.29 3.41 19.65
CA GLY A 27 -5.50 3.82 18.28
C GLY A 27 -4.16 4.17 17.63
N LEU A 28 -4.13 4.11 16.31
CA LEU A 28 -2.93 4.40 15.54
C LEU A 28 -2.38 5.81 15.88
N GLU A 29 -1.12 5.88 16.31
CA GLU A 29 -0.46 7.17 16.57
C GLU A 29 -0.09 7.88 15.26
N ARG A 30 -0.28 9.20 15.22
CA ARG A 30 0.14 10.05 14.10
C ARG A 30 1.67 10.10 13.99
N ASP A 31 2.22 9.67 12.85
CA ASP A 31 3.62 9.87 12.49
C ASP A 31 3.86 11.34 12.13
N GLN A 32 4.70 12.02 12.92
CA GLN A 32 5.06 13.42 12.68
C GLN A 32 5.90 13.63 11.41
N ASN A 33 6.51 12.56 10.88
CA ASN A 33 7.19 12.62 9.58
C ASN A 33 6.21 12.50 8.42
N GLY A 34 4.92 12.22 8.67
CA GLY A 34 3.87 12.15 7.66
C GLY A 34 3.90 10.87 6.83
N TYR A 35 3.12 10.87 5.75
CA TYR A 35 2.70 9.67 5.04
C TYR A 35 2.90 9.78 3.53
N VAL A 36 3.16 8.64 2.89
CA VAL A 36 3.10 8.47 1.43
C VAL A 36 1.98 7.49 1.12
N MET A 37 1.07 7.86 0.23
CA MET A 37 0.03 6.98 -0.29
C MET A 37 -0.06 7.08 -1.80
N TYR A 38 -0.51 6.02 -2.46
CA TYR A 38 -0.59 6.00 -3.91
C TYR A 38 -1.63 5.02 -4.41
N CYS A 39 -2.10 5.22 -5.64
CA CYS A 39 -2.84 4.16 -6.35
C CYS A 39 -1.87 3.23 -7.12
N PRO A 40 -1.94 1.90 -6.95
CA PRO A 40 -1.27 0.93 -7.82
C PRO A 40 -2.03 0.78 -9.16
N CYS A 41 -2.25 1.91 -9.83
CA CYS A 41 -3.17 2.06 -10.96
C CYS A 41 -2.58 1.66 -12.34
N MET A 42 -1.37 1.10 -12.39
CA MET A 42 -0.71 0.72 -13.65
C MET A 42 -0.48 -0.79 -13.71
N GLY A 43 -1.05 -1.43 -14.73
CA GLY A 43 -0.85 -2.85 -15.02
C GLY A 43 -1.57 -3.80 -14.06
N ARG A 44 -1.12 -5.06 -14.06
CA ARG A 44 -1.65 -6.15 -13.20
C ARG A 44 -0.72 -6.40 -12.01
N PHE A 45 -1.01 -7.42 -11.22
CA PHE A 45 -0.26 -7.79 -10.01
C PHE A 45 1.27 -7.68 -10.14
N GLY A 46 1.87 -8.22 -11.20
CA GLY A 46 3.32 -8.12 -11.42
C GLY A 46 3.83 -6.67 -11.50
N ASN A 47 3.14 -5.80 -12.24
CA ASN A 47 3.48 -4.38 -12.31
C ASN A 47 3.29 -3.68 -10.96
N GLN A 48 2.20 -4.01 -10.26
CA GLN A 48 1.88 -3.42 -8.97
C GLN A 48 2.90 -3.83 -7.89
N ALA A 49 3.33 -5.08 -7.87
CA ALA A 49 4.33 -5.60 -6.95
C ALA A 49 5.70 -4.95 -7.22
N ASP A 50 6.07 -4.79 -8.49
CA ASP A 50 7.31 -4.14 -8.91
C ASP A 50 7.34 -2.66 -8.49
N HIS A 51 6.24 -1.94 -8.73
CA HIS A 51 6.01 -0.59 -8.24
C HIS A 51 6.03 -0.47 -6.71
N PHE A 52 5.44 -1.43 -6.01
CA PHE A 52 5.41 -1.45 -4.56
C PHE A 52 6.83 -1.45 -3.97
N LEU A 53 7.75 -2.23 -4.54
CA LEU A 53 9.14 -2.26 -4.08
C LEU A 53 9.80 -0.87 -4.22
N GLY A 54 9.57 -0.17 -5.34
CA GLY A 54 10.06 1.19 -5.51
C GLY A 54 9.41 2.19 -4.55
N ALA A 55 8.09 2.10 -4.34
CA ALA A 55 7.35 2.99 -3.44
C ALA A 55 7.76 2.78 -1.97
N LEU A 56 8.08 1.55 -1.58
CA LEU A 56 8.62 1.22 -0.25
C LEU A 56 10.02 1.83 -0.05
N GLY A 57 10.90 1.74 -1.06
CA GLY A 57 12.19 2.41 -1.06
C GLY A 57 12.06 3.94 -0.97
N PHE A 58 11.16 4.51 -1.77
CA PHE A 58 10.86 5.95 -1.78
C PHE A 58 10.35 6.46 -0.43
N ALA A 59 9.37 5.78 0.17
CA ALA A 59 8.83 6.16 1.48
C ALA A 59 9.90 6.13 2.58
N LYS A 60 10.80 5.14 2.55
CA LYS A 60 11.95 5.09 3.44
C LYS A 60 12.92 6.25 3.20
N GLY A 61 13.22 6.55 1.94
CA GLY A 61 14.10 7.65 1.57
C GLY A 61 13.59 9.00 2.07
N LEU A 62 12.28 9.23 2.06
CA LEU A 62 11.66 10.43 2.61
C LEU A 62 11.40 10.37 4.13
N ASN A 63 11.70 9.23 4.76
CA ASN A 63 11.34 8.94 6.16
C ASN A 63 9.84 9.16 6.46
N ARG A 64 8.94 8.81 5.53
CA ARG A 64 7.48 8.94 5.68
C ARG A 64 6.84 7.57 5.77
N THR A 65 5.86 7.37 6.66
CA THR A 65 5.15 6.08 6.75
C THR A 65 4.45 5.75 5.44
N LEU A 66 4.69 4.55 4.90
CA LEU A 66 4.00 4.10 3.67
C LEU A 66 2.61 3.58 4.02
N VAL A 67 1.59 4.19 3.42
CA VAL A 67 0.22 3.68 3.45
C VAL A 67 0.10 2.58 2.39
N LEU A 68 -0.02 1.34 2.82
CA LEU A 68 -0.09 0.14 1.98
C LEU A 68 -1.42 0.11 1.21
N PRO A 69 -1.41 0.31 -0.12
CA PRO A 69 -2.64 0.30 -0.88
C PRO A 69 -3.18 -1.14 -1.03
N PRO A 70 -4.49 -1.30 -1.24
CA PRO A 70 -5.02 -2.57 -1.72
C PRO A 70 -4.46 -2.88 -3.12
N TRP A 71 -4.32 -4.17 -3.42
CA TRP A 71 -4.04 -4.66 -4.77
C TRP A 71 -5.25 -4.43 -5.67
N VAL A 72 -4.99 -4.08 -6.92
CA VAL A 72 -6.04 -3.84 -7.92
C VAL A 72 -6.18 -5.08 -8.80
N GLU A 73 -7.34 -5.72 -8.74
CA GLU A 73 -7.70 -6.86 -9.58
C GLU A 73 -8.77 -6.49 -10.61
N TYR A 74 -8.64 -7.05 -11.81
CA TYR A 74 -9.60 -6.91 -12.88
C TYR A 74 -10.31 -8.24 -13.09
N LYS A 75 -11.64 -8.25 -12.94
CA LYS A 75 -12.45 -9.44 -13.22
C LYS A 75 -13.07 -9.31 -14.61
N PRO A 76 -12.95 -10.32 -15.49
CA PRO A 76 -13.66 -10.35 -16.76
C PRO A 76 -15.16 -10.09 -16.56
N GLY A 77 -15.74 -9.23 -17.40
CA GLY A 77 -17.14 -8.84 -17.31
C GLY A 77 -17.48 -7.83 -16.21
N ASN A 78 -16.52 -7.44 -15.36
CA ASN A 78 -16.72 -6.35 -14.39
C ASN A 78 -16.18 -5.03 -14.95
N PRO A 79 -17.01 -3.98 -15.08
CA PRO A 79 -16.56 -2.67 -15.55
C PRO A 79 -15.67 -1.92 -14.54
N ARG A 80 -15.67 -2.33 -13.26
CA ARG A 80 -14.87 -1.73 -12.18
C ARG A 80 -13.78 -2.70 -11.71
N SER A 81 -12.65 -2.14 -11.31
CA SER A 81 -11.61 -2.89 -10.60
C SER A 81 -12.04 -3.24 -9.18
N ILE A 82 -11.35 -4.21 -8.59
CA ILE A 82 -11.57 -4.66 -7.21
C ILE A 82 -10.31 -4.36 -6.40
N GLN A 83 -10.52 -3.78 -5.23
CA GLN A 83 -9.48 -3.40 -4.27
C GLN A 83 -9.36 -4.52 -3.23
N VAL A 84 -8.34 -5.36 -3.40
CA VAL A 84 -8.06 -6.47 -2.48
C VAL A 84 -7.10 -5.97 -1.40
N PRO A 85 -7.45 -6.03 -0.10
CA PRO A 85 -6.58 -5.55 0.98
C PRO A 85 -5.16 -6.14 0.89
N PHE A 86 -4.14 -5.31 1.15
CA PHE A 86 -2.74 -5.72 1.04
C PHE A 86 -2.45 -7.02 1.82
N ASN A 87 -2.99 -7.08 3.04
CA ASN A 87 -2.83 -8.19 3.99
C ASN A 87 -3.57 -9.49 3.60
N THR A 88 -4.35 -9.47 2.51
CA THR A 88 -4.92 -10.70 1.93
C THR A 88 -3.80 -11.62 1.45
N TYR A 89 -2.79 -11.05 0.80
CA TYR A 89 -1.70 -11.80 0.17
C TYR A 89 -0.42 -11.82 0.97
N PHE A 90 -0.09 -10.73 1.67
CA PHE A 90 1.19 -10.59 2.36
C PHE A 90 1.03 -10.26 3.82
N LYS A 91 1.98 -10.68 4.65
CA LYS A 91 2.05 -10.24 6.05
C LYS A 91 2.52 -8.78 6.09
N VAL A 92 1.99 -8.01 7.04
CA VAL A 92 2.39 -6.60 7.24
C VAL A 92 3.64 -6.49 8.11
N GLU A 93 3.72 -7.31 9.18
CA GLU A 93 4.81 -7.27 10.16
C GLU A 93 6.23 -7.37 9.55
N PRO A 94 6.52 -8.22 8.53
CA PRO A 94 7.87 -8.25 7.95
C PRO A 94 8.30 -6.94 7.29
N LEU A 95 7.36 -6.14 6.78
CA LEU A 95 7.65 -4.83 6.18
C LEU A 95 8.12 -3.81 7.21
N THR A 96 7.60 -3.88 8.45
CA THR A 96 7.96 -2.94 9.53
C THR A 96 9.43 -3.05 9.93
N LYS A 97 10.06 -4.19 9.66
CA LYS A 97 11.51 -4.42 9.83
C LYS A 97 12.35 -3.58 8.86
N PHE A 98 11.78 -3.17 7.73
CA PHE A 98 12.46 -2.29 6.77
C PHE A 98 12.13 -0.82 6.98
N HIS A 99 10.84 -0.50 7.09
CA HIS A 99 10.31 0.85 7.19
C HIS A 99 8.90 0.87 7.78
N ARG A 100 8.45 2.01 8.30
CA ARG A 100 7.11 2.17 8.87
C ARG A 100 6.05 2.06 7.79
N VAL A 101 5.03 1.23 8.05
CA VAL A 101 3.92 0.98 7.15
C VAL A 101 2.60 0.93 7.91
N VAL A 102 1.50 1.27 7.24
CA VAL A 102 0.13 1.15 7.75
C VAL A 102 -0.81 0.69 6.63
N LEU A 103 -1.82 -0.13 6.92
CA LEU A 103 -2.82 -0.49 5.91
C LEU A 103 -3.68 0.72 5.54
N MET A 104 -4.02 0.88 4.27
CA MET A 104 -4.82 2.02 3.81
C MET A 104 -6.18 2.13 4.49
N HIS A 105 -6.88 1.01 4.73
CA HIS A 105 -8.16 1.07 5.44
C HIS A 105 -7.97 1.56 6.89
N GLN A 106 -6.95 1.08 7.61
CA GLN A 106 -6.65 1.54 8.97
C GLN A 106 -6.28 3.03 8.99
N PHE A 107 -5.46 3.49 8.05
CA PHE A 107 -5.14 4.91 7.93
C PHE A 107 -6.40 5.75 7.73
N MET A 108 -7.27 5.34 6.80
CA MET A 108 -8.48 6.11 6.49
C MET A 108 -9.50 6.09 7.64
N GLU A 109 -9.63 4.97 8.36
CA GLU A 109 -10.54 4.80 9.50
C GLU A 109 -10.06 5.55 10.76
N GLU A 110 -8.77 5.52 11.07
CA GLU A 110 -8.24 5.99 12.36
C GLU A 110 -7.59 7.38 12.27
N LEU A 111 -6.99 7.73 11.13
CA LEU A 111 -6.21 8.97 10.96
C LEU A 111 -6.74 9.87 9.84
N GLY A 112 -7.58 9.35 8.95
CA GLY A 112 -7.99 10.03 7.73
C GLY A 112 -8.63 11.39 7.99
N SER A 113 -9.51 11.50 8.98
CA SER A 113 -10.18 12.77 9.31
C SER A 113 -9.29 13.77 10.04
N THR A 114 -8.31 13.31 10.82
CA THR A 114 -7.46 14.19 11.67
C THR A 114 -6.14 14.59 11.02
N VAL A 115 -5.59 13.73 10.16
CA VAL A 115 -4.30 13.94 9.49
C VAL A 115 -4.49 14.43 8.04
N TRP A 116 -5.60 14.06 7.40
CA TRP A 116 -5.85 14.35 5.98
C TRP A 116 -7.34 14.61 5.68
N PRO A 117 -7.91 15.67 6.30
CA PRO A 117 -9.32 15.99 6.21
C PRO A 117 -9.73 16.26 4.75
N GLN A 118 -11.02 16.12 4.44
CA GLN A 118 -11.53 16.12 3.06
C GLN A 118 -11.14 17.39 2.28
N GLU A 119 -11.16 18.53 2.95
CA GLU A 119 -10.79 19.86 2.46
C GLU A 119 -9.28 20.06 2.19
N GLU A 120 -8.43 19.12 2.59
CA GLU A 120 -6.97 19.18 2.40
C GLU A 120 -6.45 18.06 1.48
N ARG A 121 -7.34 17.31 0.84
CA ARG A 121 -6.96 16.18 -0.02
C ARG A 121 -6.43 16.64 -1.37
N ILE A 122 -5.11 16.80 -1.46
CA ILE A 122 -4.40 17.19 -2.68
C ILE A 122 -3.79 15.99 -3.39
N ALA A 123 -4.03 15.87 -4.70
CA ALA A 123 -3.46 14.82 -5.54
C ALA A 123 -2.08 15.22 -6.09
N PHE A 124 -1.11 14.32 -6.03
CA PHE A 124 0.23 14.51 -6.56
C PHE A 124 0.41 13.83 -7.93
N CYS A 125 0.97 14.58 -8.88
CA CYS A 125 1.38 14.08 -10.20
C CYS A 125 2.52 14.93 -10.77
N TYR A 126 3.27 14.42 -11.76
CA TYR A 126 4.42 15.15 -12.32
C TYR A 126 4.00 16.45 -13.03
N VAL A 127 2.95 16.34 -13.84
CA VAL A 127 2.38 17.38 -14.70
C VAL A 127 0.88 17.11 -14.87
N PRO A 128 0.09 18.12 -15.32
CA PRO A 128 -1.32 17.90 -15.63
C PRO A 128 -1.51 16.75 -16.63
N ARG A 129 -2.56 15.96 -16.43
CA ARG A 129 -2.89 14.82 -17.30
C ARG A 129 -3.94 15.21 -18.33
N HIS A 130 -3.88 14.60 -19.53
CA HIS A 130 -4.94 14.64 -20.55
C HIS A 130 -5.46 16.05 -20.94
N ASN A 131 -4.56 17.02 -21.16
CA ASN A 131 -4.92 18.41 -21.46
C ASN A 131 -5.85 19.07 -20.41
N SER A 132 -5.86 18.55 -19.19
CA SER A 132 -6.60 19.15 -18.07
C SER A 132 -5.73 20.15 -17.32
N GLU A 133 -6.35 20.85 -16.37
CA GLU A 133 -5.69 21.77 -15.46
C GLU A 133 -5.09 21.06 -14.23
N GLY A 134 -5.34 19.74 -14.06
CA GLY A 134 -5.05 19.01 -12.82
C GLY A 134 -4.47 17.60 -13.02
N CYS A 135 -4.34 16.87 -11.92
CA CYS A 135 -3.86 15.50 -11.93
C CYS A 135 -4.91 14.48 -12.38
N ASN A 136 -6.20 14.84 -12.37
CA ASN A 136 -7.32 13.96 -12.70
C ASN A 136 -7.23 12.58 -12.01
N ALA A 137 -6.99 12.60 -10.71
CA ALA A 137 -6.63 11.42 -9.91
C ALA A 137 -7.66 10.28 -9.93
N LYS A 138 -8.91 10.58 -10.32
CA LYS A 138 -10.04 9.64 -10.36
C LYS A 138 -10.54 9.35 -11.79
N GLU A 139 -9.87 9.87 -12.82
CA GLU A 139 -10.30 9.69 -14.20
C GLU A 139 -10.02 8.27 -14.70
N GLY A 140 -11.07 7.55 -15.08
CA GLY A 140 -10.98 6.20 -15.64
C GLY A 140 -10.85 5.07 -14.61
N ASN A 141 -10.60 3.86 -15.13
CA ASN A 141 -10.40 2.64 -14.33
C ASN A 141 -8.92 2.21 -14.46
N PRO A 142 -8.20 1.96 -13.35
CA PRO A 142 -8.69 1.75 -11.98
C PRO A 142 -8.71 2.98 -11.06
N PHE A 143 -8.37 4.17 -11.57
CA PHE A 143 -8.20 5.39 -10.80
C PHE A 143 -9.42 5.77 -9.95
N GLY A 144 -10.59 5.96 -10.56
CA GLY A 144 -11.82 6.34 -9.84
C GLY A 144 -12.21 5.30 -8.77
N PRO A 145 -12.46 4.03 -9.17
CA PRO A 145 -12.88 2.98 -8.23
C PRO A 145 -11.92 2.79 -7.04
N PHE A 146 -10.61 2.96 -7.26
CA PHE A 146 -9.63 2.86 -6.18
C PHE A 146 -9.86 3.90 -5.08
N TRP A 147 -9.96 5.18 -5.44
CA TRP A 147 -10.17 6.26 -4.46
C TRP A 147 -11.59 6.28 -3.90
N ASP A 148 -12.59 5.91 -4.70
CA ASP A 148 -13.99 5.76 -4.27
C ASP A 148 -14.14 4.74 -3.14
N THR A 149 -13.34 3.66 -3.16
CA THR A 149 -13.35 2.63 -2.10
C THR A 149 -13.09 3.20 -0.71
N PHE A 150 -12.36 4.31 -0.62
CA PHE A 150 -12.00 4.97 0.63
C PHE A 150 -12.73 6.31 0.85
N GLY A 151 -13.73 6.63 0.02
CA GLY A 151 -14.43 7.91 0.08
C GLY A 151 -13.49 9.11 -0.10
N VAL A 152 -12.50 8.97 -1.00
CA VAL A 152 -11.53 10.02 -1.29
C VAL A 152 -11.96 10.80 -2.53
N ASP A 153 -12.17 12.10 -2.32
CA ASP A 153 -12.25 13.11 -3.36
C ASP A 153 -11.12 14.11 -3.14
N PHE A 154 -10.52 14.57 -4.24
CA PHE A 154 -9.41 15.51 -4.22
C PHE A 154 -9.92 16.92 -4.51
N VAL A 155 -9.51 17.88 -3.70
CA VAL A 155 -9.87 19.30 -3.84
C VAL A 155 -8.88 20.10 -4.67
N GLY A 156 -7.71 19.52 -4.96
CA GLY A 156 -6.65 20.19 -5.70
C GLY A 156 -5.60 19.23 -6.25
N SER A 157 -4.64 19.80 -6.97
CA SER A 157 -3.52 19.08 -7.58
C SER A 157 -2.20 19.78 -7.26
N GLU A 158 -1.18 18.98 -6.97
CA GLU A 158 0.19 19.44 -6.71
C GLU A 158 1.15 18.80 -7.73
N PHE A 159 1.97 19.66 -8.35
CA PHE A 159 2.89 19.25 -9.40
C PHE A 159 4.34 19.30 -8.93
N TYR A 160 4.91 18.14 -8.59
CA TYR A 160 6.27 18.02 -8.04
C TYR A 160 7.41 18.22 -9.06
N ARG A 161 7.12 18.90 -10.19
CA ARG A 161 7.99 19.12 -11.35
C ARG A 161 9.49 19.22 -10.99
N GLY A 162 10.32 18.48 -11.70
CA GLY A 162 11.77 18.48 -11.48
C GLY A 162 12.26 17.55 -10.35
N LEU A 163 11.37 16.99 -9.53
CA LEU A 163 11.72 15.89 -8.63
C LEU A 163 11.58 14.54 -9.31
N THR A 164 12.41 13.58 -8.89
CA THR A 164 12.35 12.18 -9.31
C THR A 164 12.07 11.28 -8.11
N TYR A 165 11.62 10.05 -8.37
CA TYR A 165 11.40 9.05 -7.32
C TYR A 165 12.68 8.31 -6.90
N ASP A 166 13.81 8.57 -7.58
CA ASP A 166 15.10 8.00 -7.20
C ASP A 166 15.71 8.80 -6.06
N VAL A 167 15.41 8.38 -4.83
CA VAL A 167 15.91 9.02 -3.61
C VAL A 167 17.43 8.91 -3.42
N HIS A 168 18.10 8.01 -4.14
CA HIS A 168 19.56 7.83 -4.08
C HIS A 168 20.30 8.68 -5.13
N TYR A 169 19.58 9.20 -6.11
CA TYR A 169 20.15 10.08 -7.12
C TYR A 169 20.29 11.50 -6.57
N GLN A 170 21.53 11.98 -6.44
CA GLN A 170 21.83 13.30 -5.82
C GLN A 170 21.24 13.40 -4.39
N ASN A 171 20.90 14.61 -3.94
CA ASN A 171 20.21 14.91 -2.69
C ASN A 171 18.67 14.90 -2.86
N MET A 172 18.12 13.95 -3.62
CA MET A 172 16.69 13.97 -3.99
C MET A 172 15.76 13.87 -2.77
N ALA A 173 16.13 13.08 -1.75
CA ALA A 173 15.37 13.00 -0.50
C ALA A 173 15.25 14.36 0.21
N ASP A 174 16.34 15.14 0.24
CA ASP A 174 16.35 16.48 0.84
C ASP A 174 15.49 17.44 0.01
N LYS A 175 15.61 17.42 -1.33
CA LYS A 175 14.77 18.23 -2.23
C LYS A 175 13.27 17.97 -2.03
N TRP A 176 12.87 16.70 -1.86
CA TRP A 176 11.50 16.35 -1.52
C TRP A 176 11.09 16.90 -0.15
N SER A 177 11.96 16.78 0.85
CA SER A 177 11.68 17.21 2.22
C SER A 177 11.58 18.74 2.34
N ASP A 178 12.41 19.47 1.60
CA ASP A 178 12.41 20.94 1.54
C ASP A 178 11.15 21.49 0.89
N LEU A 179 10.72 20.88 -0.23
CA LEU A 179 9.52 21.33 -0.95
C LEU A 179 8.22 20.87 -0.27
N TYR A 180 8.27 19.67 0.32
CA TYR A 180 7.11 19.03 0.94
C TYR A 180 7.39 18.62 2.40
N PRO A 181 7.58 19.59 3.31
CA PRO A 181 7.81 19.29 4.72
C PRO A 181 6.55 18.68 5.37
N PRO A 182 6.67 17.69 6.27
CA PRO A 182 5.53 17.02 6.91
C PRO A 182 4.57 17.93 7.68
N SER A 183 5.06 19.05 8.19
CA SER A 183 4.26 20.06 8.90
C SER A 183 3.23 20.76 8.00
N LYS A 184 3.51 20.87 6.70
CA LYS A 184 2.61 21.46 5.70
C LYS A 184 1.95 20.41 4.81
N TRP A 185 2.67 19.32 4.56
CA TRP A 185 2.24 18.21 3.70
C TRP A 185 2.28 16.91 4.50
N PRO A 186 1.29 16.69 5.39
CA PRO A 186 1.26 15.48 6.22
C PRO A 186 1.05 14.22 5.38
N VAL A 187 0.39 14.32 4.22
CA VAL A 187 0.17 13.21 3.29
C VAL A 187 0.58 13.60 1.87
N LEU A 188 1.43 12.79 1.25
CA LEU A 188 1.76 12.86 -0.17
C LEU A 188 0.96 11.78 -0.92
N ALA A 189 -0.14 12.17 -1.57
CA ALA A 189 -1.09 11.26 -2.20
C ALA A 189 -0.93 11.20 -3.73
N PHE A 190 -0.21 10.19 -4.22
CA PHE A 190 0.15 10.08 -5.63
C PHE A 190 -0.92 9.37 -6.47
N THR A 191 -1.19 9.92 -7.64
CA THR A 191 -2.11 9.31 -8.63
C THR A 191 -1.62 7.97 -9.21
N GLY A 192 -0.33 7.68 -9.07
CA GLY A 192 0.29 6.41 -9.42
C GLY A 192 1.44 6.12 -8.45
N ALA A 193 2.05 4.93 -8.53
CA ALA A 193 3.16 4.61 -7.64
C ALA A 193 4.34 5.59 -7.82
N PRO A 194 4.92 6.12 -6.72
CA PRO A 194 6.14 6.92 -6.77
C PRO A 194 7.35 6.00 -6.95
N ALA A 195 7.40 5.32 -8.09
CA ALA A 195 8.38 4.29 -8.43
C ALA A 195 8.62 4.23 -9.94
N SER A 196 9.80 3.77 -10.33
CA SER A 196 10.08 3.38 -11.72
C SER A 196 9.48 1.99 -12.01
N PHE A 197 9.19 1.74 -13.29
CA PHE A 197 8.91 0.41 -13.82
C PHE A 197 9.76 0.16 -15.08
N PRO A 198 10.53 -0.93 -15.16
CA PRO A 198 10.77 -1.91 -14.09
C PRO A 198 11.45 -1.31 -12.85
N VAL A 199 11.37 -2.03 -11.73
CA VAL A 199 11.94 -1.62 -10.45
C VAL A 199 13.44 -1.47 -10.57
N GLN A 200 13.96 -0.41 -9.94
CA GLN A 200 15.38 -0.15 -9.85
C GLN A 200 16.11 -1.28 -9.09
N GLU A 201 17.36 -1.56 -9.49
CA GLU A 201 18.15 -2.69 -8.96
C GLU A 201 18.29 -2.66 -7.44
N ASN A 202 18.56 -1.47 -6.89
CA ASN A 202 18.66 -1.21 -5.45
C ASN A 202 17.42 -1.64 -4.64
N ASN A 203 16.23 -1.60 -5.25
CA ASN A 203 14.97 -1.92 -4.58
C ASN A 203 14.56 -3.39 -4.76
N ARG A 204 15.21 -4.17 -5.65
CA ARG A 204 14.88 -5.59 -5.86
C ARG A 204 15.02 -6.43 -4.59
N GLY A 205 16.05 -6.13 -3.80
CA GLY A 205 16.31 -6.82 -2.53
C GLY A 205 15.20 -6.64 -1.48
N LEU A 206 14.28 -5.68 -1.67
CA LEU A 206 13.15 -5.45 -0.78
C LEU A 206 12.08 -6.53 -0.89
N HIS A 207 12.08 -7.34 -1.96
CA HIS A 207 11.18 -8.48 -2.11
C HIS A 207 11.26 -9.46 -0.92
N LYS A 208 12.39 -9.53 -0.21
CA LYS A 208 12.54 -10.37 0.98
C LYS A 208 11.56 -10.03 2.12
N TYR A 209 10.98 -8.83 2.13
CA TYR A 209 9.98 -8.41 3.11
C TYR A 209 8.54 -8.73 2.69
N LEU A 210 8.32 -9.18 1.44
CA LEU A 210 7.03 -9.67 0.96
C LEU A 210 6.86 -11.14 1.33
N GLU A 211 6.50 -11.40 2.58
CA GLU A 211 6.17 -12.76 3.03
C GLU A 211 4.68 -13.05 2.81
N TRP A 212 4.38 -14.20 2.21
CA TRP A 212 3.00 -14.63 1.99
C TRP A 212 2.20 -14.72 3.30
N SER A 213 0.93 -14.35 3.24
CA SER A 213 -0.03 -14.58 4.33
C SER A 213 -0.19 -16.07 4.60
N ASP A 214 -0.57 -16.44 5.83
CA ASP A 214 -0.74 -17.85 6.19
C ASP A 214 -1.83 -18.51 5.35
N ALA A 215 -2.86 -17.75 4.93
CA ALA A 215 -3.90 -18.23 4.03
C ALA A 215 -3.35 -18.65 2.66
N VAL A 216 -2.47 -17.84 2.06
CA VAL A 216 -1.82 -18.18 0.78
C VAL A 216 -0.84 -19.34 0.96
N LEU A 217 -0.03 -19.30 2.02
CA LEU A 217 0.96 -20.34 2.32
C LEU A 217 0.29 -21.70 2.55
N ASN A 218 -0.84 -21.75 3.25
CA ASN A 218 -1.59 -22.97 3.49
C ASN A 218 -2.20 -23.53 2.20
N LYS A 219 -2.72 -22.67 1.30
CA LYS A 219 -3.18 -23.11 -0.03
C LYS A 219 -2.03 -23.69 -0.85
N ALA A 220 -0.87 -23.04 -0.84
CA ALA A 220 0.32 -23.52 -1.55
C ALA A 220 0.80 -24.87 -1.01
N LYS A 221 0.93 -25.02 0.32
CA LYS A 221 1.30 -26.29 0.98
C LYS A 221 0.31 -27.40 0.65
N LYS A 222 -1.00 -27.12 0.71
CA LYS A 222 -2.04 -28.09 0.34
C LYS A 222 -1.90 -28.55 -1.11
N PHE A 223 -1.64 -27.63 -2.03
CA PHE A 223 -1.41 -27.98 -3.44
C PHE A 223 -0.14 -28.82 -3.61
N ILE A 224 0.98 -28.41 -3.02
CA ILE A 224 2.24 -29.16 -3.08
C ILE A 224 2.08 -30.58 -2.53
N ASN A 225 1.37 -30.74 -1.40
CA ASN A 225 1.10 -32.06 -0.81
C ASN A 225 0.19 -32.95 -1.67
N SER A 226 -0.51 -32.40 -2.67
CA SER A 226 -1.31 -33.16 -3.63
C SER A 226 -0.49 -33.67 -4.83
N LEU A 227 0.74 -33.19 -5.00
CA LEU A 227 1.65 -33.62 -6.07
C LEU A 227 2.32 -34.95 -5.73
N PRO A 228 2.83 -35.70 -6.73
CA PRO A 228 3.65 -36.88 -6.50
C PRO A 228 4.85 -36.59 -5.60
N TYR A 229 5.20 -37.55 -4.75
CA TYR A 229 6.36 -37.43 -3.87
C TYR A 229 7.66 -37.27 -4.69
N GLY A 230 8.45 -36.25 -4.36
CA GLY A 230 9.73 -35.99 -4.99
C GLY A 230 9.96 -34.52 -5.33
N HIS A 231 11.01 -34.26 -6.10
CA HIS A 231 11.33 -32.92 -6.59
C HIS A 231 10.42 -32.52 -7.75
N TYR A 232 10.17 -31.22 -7.90
CA TYR A 232 9.36 -30.66 -8.98
C TYR A 232 10.03 -29.42 -9.56
N ILE A 233 9.71 -29.14 -10.83
CA ILE A 233 10.12 -27.93 -11.55
C ILE A 233 8.89 -27.05 -11.75
N GLY A 234 8.93 -25.81 -11.27
CA GLY A 234 7.89 -24.82 -11.52
C GLY A 234 8.16 -24.07 -12.83
N ILE A 235 7.20 -24.09 -13.75
CA ILE A 235 7.28 -23.36 -15.03
C ILE A 235 6.13 -22.35 -15.09
N HIS A 236 6.44 -21.07 -15.30
CA HIS A 236 5.45 -20.03 -15.55
C HIS A 236 5.35 -19.75 -17.05
N LEU A 237 4.27 -20.21 -17.68
CA LEU A 237 4.00 -19.98 -19.09
C LEU A 237 3.12 -18.73 -19.27
N ARG A 238 3.74 -17.64 -19.70
CA ARG A 238 3.02 -16.42 -20.09
C ARG A 238 2.86 -16.37 -21.61
N ASN A 239 1.78 -16.99 -22.11
CA ASN A 239 1.53 -17.18 -23.55
C ASN A 239 0.10 -16.80 -23.97
N GLY A 240 -0.60 -16.01 -23.16
CA GLY A 240 -1.93 -15.49 -23.52
C GLY A 240 -1.89 -14.56 -24.73
N VAL A 241 -3.03 -14.42 -25.41
CA VAL A 241 -3.17 -13.57 -26.62
C VAL A 241 -2.70 -12.14 -26.36
N ASP A 242 -3.03 -11.60 -25.19
CA ASP A 242 -2.60 -10.27 -24.75
C ASP A 242 -1.07 -10.11 -24.75
N TRP A 243 -0.33 -11.17 -24.41
CA TRP A 243 1.13 -11.19 -24.45
C TRP A 243 1.68 -11.31 -25.88
N VAL A 244 1.04 -12.09 -26.75
CA VAL A 244 1.44 -12.25 -28.15
C VAL A 244 1.31 -10.91 -28.90
N SER A 245 0.24 -10.16 -28.64
CA SER A 245 0.06 -8.82 -29.21
C SER A 245 1.15 -7.82 -28.74
N THR A 246 1.60 -7.88 -27.49
CA THR A 246 2.68 -7.02 -26.99
C THR A 246 4.01 -7.24 -27.74
N LYS A 247 4.33 -8.50 -28.11
CA LYS A 247 5.56 -8.81 -28.87
C LYS A 247 5.62 -8.09 -30.22
N HIS A 248 4.46 -7.81 -30.84
CA HIS A 248 4.40 -7.07 -32.09
C HIS A 248 4.65 -5.57 -31.87
N CYS A 249 4.19 -4.99 -30.75
CA CYS A 249 4.50 -3.60 -30.38
C CYS A 249 5.97 -3.40 -30.02
N CYS A 250 6.61 -4.35 -29.32
CA CYS A 250 8.03 -4.22 -28.96
C CYS A 250 8.97 -4.42 -30.17
N ASN A 251 8.55 -5.14 -31.21
CA ASN A 251 9.30 -5.22 -32.47
C ASN A 251 9.17 -3.95 -33.34
N ALA A 252 8.13 -3.12 -33.13
CA ALA A 252 7.96 -1.85 -33.83
C ALA A 252 8.79 -0.70 -33.23
N ALA A 253 9.51 -0.94 -32.12
CA ALA A 253 10.43 0.01 -31.49
C ALA A 253 11.92 -0.30 -31.77
N LEU A 254 12.19 -1.21 -32.71
CA LEU A 254 13.54 -1.61 -33.14
C LEU A 254 13.77 -1.40 -34.65
N TYR A 255 13.07 -0.44 -35.26
CA TYR A 255 13.39 0.09 -36.59
C TYR A 255 13.59 1.60 -36.51
#